data_AF-A0A6B2S608-F1
#
_entry.id   AF-A0A6B2S608-F1
#
_cell.length_a   1.000
_cell.length_b   1.000
_cell.length_c   1.000
_cell.angle_alpha   90.00
_cell.angle_beta   90.00
_cell.angle_gamma   90.00
#
_symmetry.space_group_name_H-M   'P 1'
#
loop_
_entity.id
_entity.type
_entity.pdbx_description
1 polymer ?
#
loop_
_entity_poly.entity_id
_entity_poly.type
_entity_poly.pdbx_seq_one_letter_code
_entity_poly.pdbx_strand_id
1 'polypeptide(L)'
;ATAHAQLRAAEAVAVAADAQPPDSAAGELLHTLGRLFALERIAPRSGDLLNGGFMEGRHIAALPAEVDRLAARVAGQARLLTEAFDLPGEWLADVPLTARAAAECPSAYDDPEGPWHRTAGEARW
;
A
#
# COMPACT_ATOMS: atom_id res chain seq x y z
N ALA A 1 -23.83 -3.89 -0.59
CA ALA A 1 -23.31 -3.08 -1.71
C ALA A 1 -21.78 -3.00 -1.71
N THR A 2 -21.15 -2.56 -0.61
CA THR A 2 -19.69 -2.31 -0.55
C THR A 2 -18.82 -3.56 -0.78
N ALA A 3 -19.16 -4.73 -0.22
CA ALA A 3 -18.36 -5.94 -0.41
C ALA A 3 -18.34 -6.42 -1.88
N HIS A 4 -19.49 -6.34 -2.56
CA HIS A 4 -19.58 -6.65 -3.98
C HIS A 4 -18.76 -5.66 -4.82
N ALA A 5 -18.87 -4.36 -4.55
CA ALA A 5 -18.06 -3.35 -5.24
C ALA A 5 -16.55 -3.57 -5.03
N GLN A 6 -16.14 -3.94 -3.81
CA GLN A 6 -14.75 -4.27 -3.49
C GLN A 6 -14.26 -5.50 -4.26
N LEU A 7 -15.09 -6.55 -4.36
CA LEU A 7 -14.77 -7.72 -5.17
C LEU A 7 -14.61 -7.35 -6.65
N ARG A 8 -15.54 -6.59 -7.21
CA ARG A 8 -15.48 -6.13 -8.60
C ARG A 8 -14.25 -5.28 -8.89
N ALA A 9 -13.84 -4.44 -7.93
CA ALA A 9 -12.62 -3.67 -8.05
C ALA A 9 -11.36 -4.57 -8.07
N ALA A 10 -11.28 -5.57 -7.17
CA ALA A 10 -10.18 -6.52 -7.16
C ALA A 10 -10.09 -7.34 -8.44
N GLU A 11 -11.23 -7.82 -8.95
CA GLU A 11 -11.32 -8.53 -10.24
C GLU A 11 -10.84 -7.66 -11.41
N ALA A 12 -11.26 -6.39 -11.45
CA ALA A 12 -10.85 -5.46 -12.50
C ALA A 12 -9.32 -5.23 -12.50
N VAL A 13 -8.71 -5.11 -11.32
CA VAL A 13 -7.24 -4.96 -11.19
C VAL A 13 -6.53 -6.23 -11.66
N ALA A 14 -7.02 -7.41 -11.30
CA ALA A 14 -6.44 -8.68 -11.76
C ALA A 14 -6.51 -8.80 -13.30
N VAL A 15 -7.67 -8.52 -13.89
CA VAL A 15 -7.83 -8.52 -15.36
C VAL A 15 -6.89 -7.52 -16.04
N ALA A 16 -6.73 -6.32 -15.49
CA ALA A 16 -5.81 -5.32 -16.04
C ALA A 16 -4.35 -5.76 -15.95
N ALA A 17 -3.99 -6.48 -14.88
CA ALA A 17 -2.65 -7.01 -14.66
C ALA A 17 -2.35 -8.18 -15.61
N ASP A 18 -3.31 -9.09 -15.81
CA ASP A 18 -3.20 -10.23 -16.73
C ASP A 18 -3.18 -9.83 -18.21
N ALA A 19 -3.73 -8.65 -18.52
CA ALA A 19 -3.66 -8.06 -19.86
C ALA A 19 -2.27 -7.51 -20.21
N GLN A 20 -1.36 -7.40 -19.23
CA GLN A 20 0.01 -6.95 -19.48
C GLN A 20 0.85 -8.08 -20.10
N PRO A 21 1.94 -7.76 -20.83
CA PRO A 21 2.89 -8.76 -21.28
C PRO A 21 3.42 -9.60 -20.10
N PRO A 22 3.71 -10.91 -20.32
CA PRO A 22 4.36 -11.74 -19.32
C PRO A 22 5.65 -11.08 -18.81
N ASP A 23 5.92 -11.23 -17.51
CA ASP A 23 7.09 -10.69 -16.82
C ASP A 23 7.27 -9.16 -16.92
N SER A 24 6.19 -8.44 -17.26
CA SER A 24 6.22 -6.98 -17.27
C SER A 24 6.19 -6.40 -15.86
N ALA A 25 7.02 -5.38 -15.62
CA ALA A 25 7.03 -4.66 -14.36
C ALA A 25 5.66 -4.03 -14.03
N ALA A 26 4.90 -3.62 -15.05
CA ALA A 26 3.54 -3.12 -14.90
C ALA A 26 2.58 -4.21 -14.41
N GLY A 27 2.62 -5.41 -14.99
CA GLY A 27 1.81 -6.55 -14.56
C GLY A 27 2.10 -6.95 -13.11
N GLU A 28 3.39 -7.00 -12.73
CA GLU A 28 3.81 -7.27 -11.35
C GLU A 28 3.34 -6.19 -10.36
N LEU A 29 3.41 -4.92 -10.75
CA LEU A 29 3.00 -3.81 -9.88
C LEU A 29 1.49 -3.80 -9.68
N LEU A 30 0.70 -4.05 -10.72
CA LEU A 30 -0.75 -4.17 -10.63
C LEU A 30 -1.16 -5.38 -9.76
N HIS A 31 -0.49 -6.52 -9.89
CA HIS A 31 -0.68 -7.66 -8.99
C HIS A 31 -0.35 -7.32 -7.53
N THR A 32 0.75 -6.58 -7.31
CA THR A 32 1.15 -6.14 -5.97
C THR A 32 0.09 -5.22 -5.35
N LEU A 33 -0.43 -4.25 -6.11
CA LEU A 33 -1.52 -3.36 -5.68
C LEU A 33 -2.81 -4.13 -5.40
N GLY A 34 -3.20 -5.06 -6.29
CA GLY A 34 -4.39 -5.89 -6.10
C GLY A 34 -4.30 -6.75 -4.84
N ARG A 35 -3.12 -7.31 -4.56
CA ARG A 35 -2.86 -8.06 -3.32
C ARG A 35 -2.97 -7.16 -2.09
N LEU A 36 -2.32 -6.00 -2.08
CA LEU A 36 -2.38 -5.06 -0.96
C LEU A 36 -3.84 -4.64 -0.69
N PHE A 37 -4.55 -4.24 -1.74
CA PHE A 37 -5.98 -3.89 -1.69
C PHE A 37 -6.84 -4.98 -1.05
N ALA A 38 -6.60 -6.24 -1.40
CA ALA A 38 -7.33 -7.38 -0.88
C ALA A 38 -6.98 -7.65 0.60
N LEU A 39 -5.69 -7.66 0.94
CA LEU A 39 -5.24 -7.93 2.32
C LEU A 39 -5.74 -6.86 3.30
N GLU A 40 -5.70 -5.58 2.93
CA GLU A 40 -6.24 -4.49 3.76
C GLU A 40 -7.75 -4.64 4.05
N ARG A 41 -8.49 -5.27 3.14
CA ARG A 41 -9.93 -5.54 3.31
C ARG A 41 -10.22 -6.84 4.06
N ILE A 42 -9.30 -7.80 4.00
CA ILE A 42 -9.37 -9.07 4.73
C ILE A 42 -8.99 -8.87 6.20
N ALA A 43 -7.99 -8.03 6.50
CA ALA A 43 -7.47 -7.85 7.85
C ALA A 43 -8.53 -7.54 8.91
N PRO A 44 -9.49 -6.61 8.70
CA PRO A 44 -10.55 -6.33 9.67
C PRO A 44 -11.53 -7.50 9.88
N ARG A 45 -11.58 -8.47 8.96
CA ARG A 45 -12.50 -9.62 8.95
C ARG A 45 -11.80 -10.95 9.25
N SER A 46 -10.50 -10.90 9.56
CA SER A 46 -9.67 -12.08 9.76
C SER A 46 -10.20 -13.00 10.87
N GLY A 47 -10.76 -12.44 11.94
CA GLY A 47 -11.40 -13.20 13.02
C GLY A 47 -12.62 -14.01 12.57
N ASP A 48 -13.50 -13.42 11.76
CA ASP A 48 -14.67 -14.13 11.21
C ASP A 48 -14.23 -15.24 10.25
N LEU A 49 -13.19 -14.99 9.46
CA LEU A 49 -12.63 -15.96 8.53
C LEU A 49 -11.93 -17.12 9.25
N LEU A 50 -11.29 -16.87 10.38
CA LEU A 50 -10.76 -17.92 11.26
C LEU A 50 -11.88 -18.77 11.84
N ASN A 51 -12.92 -18.12 12.39
CA ASN A 51 -14.05 -18.83 12.98
C ASN A 51 -14.81 -19.67 11.93
N GLY A 52 -14.90 -19.18 10.70
CA GLY A 52 -15.50 -19.89 9.57
C GLY A 52 -14.60 -20.98 8.95
N GLY A 53 -13.36 -21.15 9.42
CA GLY A 53 -12.40 -22.14 8.88
C GLY A 53 -11.82 -21.77 7.50
N PHE A 54 -12.02 -20.53 7.05
CA PHE A 54 -11.46 -20.01 5.80
C PHE A 54 -10.01 -19.51 5.96
N MET A 55 -9.58 -19.29 7.20
CA MET A 55 -8.19 -18.97 7.55
C MET A 55 -7.72 -19.82 8.72
N GLU A 56 -6.40 -19.95 8.84
CA GLU A 56 -5.75 -20.61 9.96
C GLU A 56 -4.99 -19.57 10.78
N GLY A 57 -4.68 -19.87 12.05
CA GLY A 57 -3.99 -18.94 12.94
C GLY A 57 -2.67 -18.41 12.36
N ARG A 58 -1.92 -19.25 11.62
CA ARG A 58 -0.69 -18.82 10.93
C ARG A 58 -0.93 -17.75 9.87
N HIS A 59 -2.08 -17.76 9.19
CA HIS A 59 -2.39 -16.77 8.16
C HIS A 59 -2.70 -15.41 8.80
N ILE A 60 -3.36 -15.39 9.96
CA ILE A 60 -3.61 -14.17 10.72
C ILE A 60 -2.31 -13.59 11.25
N ALA A 61 -1.44 -14.43 11.82
CA ALA A 61 -0.16 -13.99 12.35
C ALA A 61 0.75 -13.37 11.27
N ALA A 62 0.71 -13.90 10.04
CA ALA A 62 1.51 -13.40 8.92
C ALA A 62 0.91 -12.15 8.24
N LEU A 63 -0.38 -11.88 8.44
CA LEU A 63 -1.10 -10.87 7.67
C LEU A 63 -0.55 -9.44 7.80
N PRO A 64 -0.23 -8.92 9.02
CA PRO A 64 0.34 -7.58 9.15
C PRO A 64 1.68 -7.44 8.42
N ALA A 65 2.56 -8.42 8.58
CA ALA A 65 3.88 -8.41 7.93
C ALA A 65 3.76 -8.44 6.39
N GLU A 66 2.80 -9.18 5.85
CA GLU A 66 2.54 -9.19 4.41
C GLU A 66 1.96 -7.88 3.89
N VAL A 67 1.07 -7.23 4.66
CA VAL A 67 0.57 -5.88 4.33
C VAL A 67 1.74 -4.90 4.30
N ASP A 68 2.57 -4.87 5.34
CA ASP A 68 3.73 -3.97 5.43
C ASP A 68 4.72 -4.19 4.28
N ARG A 69 5.00 -5.46 3.95
CA ARG A 69 5.90 -5.83 2.85
C ARG A 69 5.38 -5.33 1.50
N LEU A 70 4.09 -5.49 1.24
CA LEU A 70 3.47 -5.03 -0.01
C LEU A 70 3.38 -3.50 -0.04
N ALA A 71 3.03 -2.86 1.08
CA ALA A 71 3.00 -1.41 1.20
C ALA A 71 4.37 -0.80 0.94
N ALA A 72 5.45 -1.37 1.50
CA ALA A 72 6.82 -0.93 1.24
C ALA A 72 7.20 -1.07 -0.25
N ARG A 73 6.81 -2.18 -0.89
CA ARG A 73 7.04 -2.40 -2.34
C ARG A 73 6.30 -1.36 -3.19
N VAL A 74 5.05 -1.06 -2.86
CA VAL A 74 4.24 -0.04 -3.55
C VAL A 74 4.80 1.35 -3.31
N ALA A 75 5.20 1.67 -2.08
CA ALA A 75 5.79 2.96 -1.73
C ALA A 75 7.07 3.26 -2.54
N GLY A 76 7.91 2.24 -2.76
CA GLY A 76 9.09 2.36 -3.63
C GLY A 76 8.78 2.72 -5.09
N GLN A 77 7.53 2.52 -5.53
CA GLN A 77 7.03 2.83 -6.89
C GLN A 77 5.99 3.97 -6.89
N ALA A 78 5.76 4.64 -5.76
CA ALA A 78 4.66 5.60 -5.61
C ALA A 78 4.72 6.73 -6.64
N ARG A 79 5.92 7.26 -6.92
CA ARG A 79 6.10 8.31 -7.94
C ARG A 79 5.71 7.84 -9.34
N LEU A 80 6.17 6.65 -9.74
CA LEU A 80 5.82 6.05 -11.03
C LEU A 80 4.31 5.82 -11.14
N LEU A 81 3.66 5.37 -10.07
CA LEU A 81 2.22 5.20 -10.04
C LEU A 81 1.48 6.54 -10.21
N THR A 82 1.91 7.60 -9.52
CA THR A 82 1.29 8.92 -9.65
C THR A 82 1.52 9.53 -11.02
N GLU A 83 2.74 9.44 -11.57
CA GLU A 83 3.07 9.90 -12.93
C GLU A 83 2.24 9.16 -13.99
N ALA A 84 2.00 7.85 -13.81
CA ALA A 84 1.21 7.05 -14.76
C ALA A 84 -0.27 7.45 -14.87
N PHE A 85 -0.82 8.17 -13.88
CA PHE A 85 -2.18 8.72 -14.01
C PHE A 85 -2.25 9.91 -14.98
N ASP A 86 -1.10 10.50 -15.34
CA ASP A 86 -0.98 11.62 -16.30
C ASP A 86 -2.00 12.74 -16.06
N LEU A 87 -2.19 13.09 -14.77
CA LEU A 87 -3.17 14.09 -14.38
C LEU A 87 -2.64 15.49 -14.72
N PRO A 88 -3.46 16.35 -15.35
CA PRO A 88 -3.07 17.73 -15.62
C PRO A 88 -2.73 18.48 -14.35
N GLY A 89 -1.64 19.26 -14.38
CA GLY A 89 -1.14 20.00 -13.21
C GLY A 89 -2.16 20.98 -12.65
N GLU A 90 -3.03 21.54 -13.50
CA GLU A 90 -4.14 22.41 -13.12
C GLU A 90 -5.18 21.70 -12.24
N TRP A 91 -5.37 20.38 -12.38
CA TRP A 91 -6.29 19.61 -11.52
C TRP A 91 -5.67 19.32 -10.16
N LEU A 92 -4.35 19.24 -10.10
CA LEU A 92 -3.61 19.05 -8.85
C LEU A 92 -3.35 20.37 -8.12
N ALA A 93 -3.43 21.51 -8.79
CA ALA A 93 -3.21 22.83 -8.18
C ALA A 93 -4.24 23.16 -7.07
N ASP A 94 -5.46 22.65 -7.22
CA ASP A 94 -6.56 22.86 -6.26
C ASP A 94 -6.52 21.89 -5.06
N VAL A 95 -5.62 20.90 -5.07
CA VAL A 95 -5.47 19.95 -3.97
C VAL A 95 -4.44 20.52 -2.96
N PRO A 96 -4.84 20.87 -1.71
CA PRO A 96 -3.98 21.60 -0.78
C PRO A 96 -2.66 20.90 -0.43
N LEU A 97 -2.62 19.57 -0.52
CA LEU A 97 -1.44 18.75 -0.20
C LEU A 97 -0.47 18.60 -1.38
N THR A 98 -0.91 18.72 -2.63
CA THR A 98 -0.05 18.57 -3.82
C THR A 98 0.65 19.86 -4.20
N ALA A 99 -0.01 21.02 -4.03
CA ALA A 99 0.61 22.32 -4.23
C ALA A 99 1.63 22.67 -3.13
N ARG A 100 1.36 22.25 -1.88
CA ARG A 100 2.17 22.59 -0.70
C ARG A 100 3.30 21.59 -0.42
N ALA A 101 3.13 20.30 -0.71
CA ALA A 101 4.20 19.30 -0.48
C ALA A 101 5.42 19.48 -1.41
N ALA A 102 5.26 20.06 -2.59
CA ALA A 102 6.42 20.38 -3.45
C ALA A 102 7.27 21.55 -2.89
N ALA A 103 6.66 22.44 -2.10
CA ALA A 103 7.32 23.63 -1.55
C ALA A 103 7.75 23.47 -0.08
N GLU A 104 7.13 22.56 0.70
CA GLU A 104 7.27 22.50 2.16
C GLU A 104 7.31 21.06 2.76
N CYS A 105 7.76 20.04 2.02
CA CYS A 105 8.02 18.71 2.62
C CYS A 105 9.46 18.65 3.15
N PRO A 106 9.74 18.11 4.34
CA PRO A 106 9.62 18.82 5.60
C PRO A 106 10.93 18.76 6.38
N SER A 107 11.85 19.71 6.15
CA SER A 107 12.98 19.91 7.07
C SER A 107 12.54 20.43 8.45
N ALA A 108 11.25 20.77 8.61
CA ALA A 108 10.67 21.20 9.87
C ALA A 108 10.30 20.03 10.80
N TYR A 109 10.18 18.80 10.27
CA TYR A 109 9.87 17.58 11.05
C TYR A 109 11.02 16.57 11.06
N ASP A 110 12.02 16.73 10.20
CA ASP A 110 13.29 16.02 10.28
C ASP A 110 14.15 16.68 11.37
N ASP A 111 13.85 16.37 12.63
CA ASP A 111 14.71 16.75 13.76
C ASP A 111 15.89 15.78 13.83
N PRO A 112 17.10 16.18 13.39
CA PRO A 112 18.26 15.28 13.36
C PRO A 112 18.72 14.86 14.75
N GLU A 113 18.31 15.59 15.80
CA GLU A 113 18.61 15.31 17.20
C GLU A 113 17.47 14.56 17.90
N GLY A 114 16.43 14.17 17.15
CA GLY A 114 15.28 13.46 17.65
C GLY A 114 15.66 12.17 18.40
N PRO A 115 15.04 11.86 19.54
CA PRO A 115 15.41 10.72 20.38
C PRO A 115 15.29 9.34 19.69
N TRP A 116 14.60 9.27 18.54
CA TRP A 116 14.47 8.09 17.67
C TRP A 116 15.67 7.86 16.72
N HIS A 117 16.57 8.84 16.56
CA HIS A 117 17.85 8.67 15.85
C HIS A 117 18.94 8.01 16.71
N ARG A 118 18.73 7.99 18.04
CA ARG A 118 19.60 7.24 18.95
C ARG A 118 19.30 5.76 18.78
N THR A 119 20.18 5.09 18.05
CA THR A 119 20.18 3.64 17.83
C THR A 119 19.84 2.87 19.10
N ALA A 120 18.97 1.89 18.95
CA ALA A 120 18.67 0.81 19.88
C ALA A 120 19.95 -0.03 20.17
N GLY A 121 20.89 0.55 20.93
CA GLY A 121 22.19 -0.02 21.26
C GLY A 121 22.30 -0.60 22.66
N GLU A 122 21.29 -0.46 23.54
CA GLU A 122 21.35 -0.98 24.90
C GLU A 122 19.98 -1.49 25.37
N ALA A 123 19.61 -2.68 24.91
CA ALA A 123 18.69 -3.54 25.64
C ALA A 123 19.40 -4.88 25.88
N ARG A 124 20.30 -4.89 26.87
CA ARG A 124 20.69 -6.12 27.56
C ARG A 124 19.51 -6.50 28.45
N TRP A 125 18.76 -7.54 28.06
CA TRP A 125 18.13 -8.50 28.96
C TRP A 125 18.16 -9.86 28.29
#